data_AF-A0AAN7J6G4-F1
#
_entry.id   AF-A0AAN7J6G4-F1
#
_cell.length_a   1.000
_cell.length_b   1.000
_cell.length_c   1.000
_cell.angle_alpha   90.00
_cell.angle_beta   90.00
_cell.angle_gamma   90.00
#
_symmetry.space_group_name_H-M   'P 1'
#
loop_
_entity.id
_entity.type
_entity.pdbx_description
1 polymer ?
#
loop_
_entity_poly.entity_id
_entity_poly.type
_entity_poly.pdbx_seq_one_letter_code
_entity_poly.pdbx_strand_id
1 'polypeptide(L)'
;MADPLADDCCSVCRSSFNIPCQANCSHWFCGSCIMQVWDYGSPIQPCKCPLCRRQITLLVPGGASLRRPHDPEVAEILRQVEAYNRRFGGRSNGLIQRMQDLPFLLRRLVRELMDPQRSLPLVIRARVYIAMILSAVYVLSPVDIIPEGILGIVGLLDDLLIVLICFLHVAAMYRSVLYFRHGGS
;
A
#
# COMPACT_ATOMS: atom_id res chain seq x y z
N MET A 1 3.07 -5.81 6.77
CA MET A 1 4.36 -5.27 6.25
C MET A 1 5.26 -6.45 5.97
N ALA A 2 5.82 -6.55 4.77
CA ALA A 2 6.74 -7.62 4.41
C ALA A 2 8.11 -7.42 5.07
N ASP A 3 8.84 -8.52 5.27
CA ASP A 3 10.24 -8.55 5.71
C ASP A 3 11.04 -9.36 4.65
N PRO A 4 12.37 -9.14 4.52
CA PRO A 4 13.22 -9.93 3.63
C PRO A 4 13.24 -11.42 4.05
N LEU A 5 13.56 -12.31 3.11
CA LEU A 5 13.72 -13.74 3.43
C LEU A 5 14.91 -13.92 4.38
N ALA A 6 14.82 -14.92 5.26
CA ALA A 6 15.80 -15.13 6.34
C ALA A 6 17.24 -15.41 5.85
N ASP A 7 17.40 -15.87 4.60
CA ASP A 7 18.69 -16.20 3.98
C ASP A 7 19.20 -15.11 3.02
N ASP A 8 18.42 -14.04 2.81
CA ASP A 8 18.83 -12.92 1.98
C ASP A 8 19.82 -12.00 2.74
N CYS A 9 20.82 -11.50 2.02
CA CYS A 9 21.81 -10.55 2.54
C CYS A 9 21.74 -9.21 1.79
N CYS A 10 22.14 -8.13 2.45
CA CYS A 10 22.23 -6.83 1.80
C CYS A 10 23.38 -6.83 0.80
N SER A 11 23.11 -6.48 -0.46
CA SER A 11 24.12 -6.45 -1.52
C SER A 11 25.18 -5.34 -1.37
N VAL A 12 24.98 -4.40 -0.45
CA VAL A 12 25.93 -3.30 -0.16
C VAL A 12 26.96 -3.73 0.90
N CYS A 13 26.51 -4.12 2.10
CA CYS A 13 27.40 -4.54 3.19
C CYS A 13 27.70 -6.05 3.21
N ARG A 14 27.02 -6.84 2.38
CA ARG A 14 27.16 -8.32 2.26
C ARG A 14 26.90 -9.08 3.57
N SER A 15 26.07 -8.51 4.44
CA SER A 15 25.67 -9.10 5.72
C SER A 15 24.14 -9.14 5.87
N SER A 16 23.67 -9.77 6.94
CA SER A 16 22.26 -9.76 7.33
C SER A 16 21.71 -8.33 7.45
N PHE A 17 20.45 -8.14 7.09
CA PHE A 17 19.85 -6.81 7.09
C PHE A 17 19.79 -6.18 8.49
N ASN A 18 20.46 -5.05 8.67
CA ASN A 18 20.22 -4.14 9.79
C ASN A 18 19.22 -3.06 9.35
N ILE A 19 18.04 -3.01 9.98
CA ILE A 19 16.93 -2.10 9.63
C ILE A 19 16.58 -2.25 8.13
N PRO A 20 15.95 -3.37 7.74
CA PRO A 20 15.68 -3.65 6.33
C PRO A 20 14.76 -2.59 5.73
N CYS A 21 15.11 -2.11 4.55
CA CYS A 21 14.35 -1.16 3.76
C CYS A 21 14.15 -1.72 2.35
N GLN A 22 12.89 -1.77 1.90
CA GLN A 22 12.52 -2.24 0.58
C GLN A 22 12.40 -1.07 -0.40
N ALA A 23 13.08 -1.15 -1.54
CA ALA A 23 12.93 -0.19 -2.63
C ALA A 23 11.65 -0.46 -3.46
N ASN A 24 11.19 0.53 -4.24
CA ASN A 24 10.09 0.36 -5.21
C ASN A 24 10.36 -0.73 -6.27
N CYS A 25 11.62 -1.08 -6.51
CA CYS A 25 12.02 -2.20 -7.36
C CYS A 25 12.00 -3.57 -6.65
N SER A 26 11.42 -3.64 -5.44
CA SER A 26 11.29 -4.82 -4.58
C SER A 26 12.55 -5.36 -3.91
N HIS A 27 13.73 -4.88 -4.29
CA HIS A 27 15.00 -5.24 -3.64
C HIS A 27 15.13 -4.65 -2.24
N TRP A 28 15.82 -5.39 -1.37
CA TRP A 28 16.06 -5.06 0.03
C TRP A 28 17.48 -4.57 0.28
N PHE A 29 17.61 -3.61 1.19
CA PHE A 29 18.88 -3.06 1.65
C PHE A 29 18.80 -2.71 3.15
N CYS A 30 19.94 -2.63 3.83
CA CYS A 30 19.99 -1.96 5.14
C CYS A 30 19.69 -0.47 4.96
N GLY A 31 18.96 0.14 5.90
CA GLY A 31 18.63 1.56 5.84
C GLY A 31 19.87 2.46 5.76
N SER A 32 20.87 2.20 6.59
CA SER A 32 22.16 2.93 6.55
C SER A 32 22.90 2.75 5.23
N CYS A 33 22.93 1.52 4.69
CA CYS A 33 23.61 1.21 3.43
C CYS A 33 23.00 1.95 2.24
N ILE A 34 21.67 1.97 2.12
CA ILE A 34 21.03 2.62 0.99
C ILE A 34 21.09 4.15 1.09
N MET A 35 21.10 4.71 2.31
CA MET A 35 21.37 6.13 2.53
C MET A 35 22.81 6.50 2.14
N GLN A 36 23.81 5.69 2.49
CA GLN A 36 25.19 5.89 2.04
C GLN A 36 25.31 5.83 0.52
N VAL A 37 24.66 4.87 -0.15
CA VAL A 37 24.63 4.78 -1.62
C VAL A 37 24.06 6.05 -2.24
N TRP A 38 23.07 6.67 -1.60
CA TRP A 38 22.55 7.96 -2.04
C TRP A 38 23.51 9.12 -1.79
N ASP A 39 24.16 9.16 -0.63
CA ASP A 39 25.11 10.21 -0.23
C ASP A 39 26.35 10.27 -1.14
N TYR A 40 26.88 9.10 -1.54
CA TYR A 40 27.95 9.00 -2.54
C TYR A 40 27.50 9.39 -3.97
N GLY A 41 26.20 9.40 -4.21
CA GLY A 41 25.62 9.73 -5.50
C GLY A 41 25.45 11.24 -5.71
N SER A 42 24.41 11.60 -6.46
CA SER A 42 24.00 13.00 -6.58
C SER A 42 22.94 13.30 -5.52
N PRO A 43 23.13 14.31 -4.65
CA PRO A 43 22.12 14.66 -3.66
C PRO A 43 20.81 15.14 -4.33
N ILE A 44 20.86 15.55 -5.60
CA ILE A 44 19.74 16.11 -6.34
C ILE A 44 18.93 15.02 -7.08
N GLN A 45 19.48 13.82 -7.27
CA GLN A 45 18.81 12.75 -8.00
C GLN A 45 18.49 11.54 -7.09
N PRO A 46 17.42 10.78 -7.39
CA PRO A 46 17.19 9.51 -6.71
C PRO A 46 18.37 8.56 -6.95
N CYS A 47 18.76 7.81 -5.93
CA CYS A 47 19.80 6.79 -6.10
C CYS A 47 19.30 5.64 -7.01
N LYS A 48 20.23 4.96 -7.67
CA LYS A 48 19.92 3.78 -8.49
C LYS A 48 20.09 2.52 -7.65
N CYS A 49 19.20 1.56 -7.84
CA CYS A 49 19.30 0.25 -7.21
C CYS A 49 20.62 -0.45 -7.61
N PRO A 50 21.46 -0.89 -6.66
CA PRO A 50 22.67 -1.65 -6.95
C PRO A 50 22.45 -2.95 -7.74
N LEU A 51 21.26 -3.55 -7.61
CA LEU A 51 20.93 -4.84 -8.24
C LEU A 51 20.35 -4.68 -9.65
N CYS A 52 19.35 -3.82 -9.83
CA CYS A 52 18.64 -3.69 -11.12
C CYS A 52 18.77 -2.31 -11.79
N ARG A 53 19.54 -1.39 -11.21
CA ARG A 53 19.81 -0.04 -11.73
C ARG A 53 18.57 0.88 -11.91
N ARG A 54 17.37 0.44 -11.53
CA ARG A 54 16.14 1.25 -11.49
C ARG A 54 16.29 2.39 -10.46
N GLN A 55 15.72 3.55 -10.75
CA GLN A 55 15.70 4.66 -9.78
C GLN A 55 14.85 4.28 -8.57
N ILE A 56 15.39 4.56 -7.38
CA ILE A 56 14.72 4.33 -6.12
C ILE A 56 14.03 5.62 -5.71
N THR A 57 12.73 5.74 -5.92
CA THR A 57 11.95 6.93 -5.50
C THR A 57 11.18 6.72 -4.22
N LEU A 58 11.11 5.47 -3.75
CA LEU A 58 10.43 5.09 -2.52
C LEU A 58 11.21 3.98 -1.82
N LEU A 59 11.45 4.18 -0.53
CA LEU A 59 12.01 3.21 0.40
C LEU A 59 11.00 2.95 1.50
N VAL A 60 10.65 1.69 1.74
CA VAL A 60 9.72 1.31 2.80
C VAL A 60 10.42 0.46 3.85
N PRO A 61 10.53 0.92 5.10
CA PRO A 61 11.09 0.13 6.19
C PRO A 61 10.32 -1.18 6.41
N GLY A 62 11.03 -2.24 6.78
CA GLY A 62 10.47 -3.55 7.12
C GLY A 62 9.63 -3.50 8.40
N GLY A 63 8.78 -4.50 8.57
CA GLY A 63 7.85 -4.57 9.70
C GLY A 63 8.59 -4.72 11.04
N ALA A 64 9.71 -5.45 11.06
CA ALA A 64 10.53 -5.64 12.26
C ALA A 64 11.16 -4.33 12.77
N SER A 65 11.62 -3.46 11.86
CA SER A 65 12.22 -2.16 12.20
C SER A 65 11.24 -1.17 12.83
N LEU A 66 9.98 -1.19 12.39
CA LEU A 66 8.95 -0.29 12.92
C LEU A 66 8.46 -0.67 14.33
N ARG A 67 8.79 -1.87 14.81
CA ARG A 67 8.45 -2.34 16.16
C ARG A 67 9.48 -1.94 17.22
N ARG A 68 10.62 -1.35 16.83
CA ARG A 68 11.68 -0.86 17.76
C ARG A 68 11.94 0.66 17.62
N PRO A 69 10.92 1.53 17.76
CA PRO A 69 11.12 2.97 17.62
C PRO A 69 11.92 3.62 18.77
N HIS A 70 12.15 2.91 19.89
CA HIS A 70 12.91 3.41 21.04
C HIS A 70 14.43 3.31 20.89
N ASP A 71 14.91 2.63 19.85
CA ASP A 71 16.33 2.58 19.55
C ASP A 71 16.73 3.86 18.79
N PRO A 72 17.65 4.69 19.34
CA PRO A 72 18.04 5.95 18.72
C PRO A 72 18.67 5.76 17.34
N GLU A 73 19.35 4.63 17.09
CA GLU A 73 19.94 4.32 15.78
C GLU A 73 18.85 4.06 14.73
N VAL A 74 17.83 3.28 15.11
CA VAL A 74 16.68 2.98 14.25
C VAL A 74 15.90 4.25 13.93
N ALA A 75 15.65 5.10 14.93
CA ALA A 75 14.90 6.33 14.76
C ALA A 75 15.58 7.29 13.78
N GLU A 76 16.91 7.43 13.84
CA GLU A 76 17.65 8.31 12.92
C GLU A 76 17.59 7.78 11.48
N ILE A 77 17.78 6.47 11.28
CA ILE A 77 17.70 5.87 9.94
C ILE A 77 16.29 6.04 9.36
N LEU A 78 15.24 5.83 10.16
CA LEU A 78 13.86 6.03 9.72
C LEU A 78 13.61 7.50 9.32
N ARG A 79 14.15 8.46 10.07
CA ARG A 79 14.07 9.89 9.76
C ARG A 79 14.75 10.22 8.43
N GLN A 80 15.93 9.64 8.17
CA GLN A 80 16.65 9.81 6.90
C GLN A 80 15.85 9.24 5.72
N VAL A 81 15.30 8.03 5.89
CA VAL A 81 14.45 7.38 4.88
C VAL A 81 13.18 8.21 4.61
N GLU A 82 12.57 8.78 5.64
CA GLU A 82 11.41 9.65 5.47
C GLU A 82 11.78 10.94 4.71
N ALA A 83 12.90 11.58 5.06
CA ALA A 83 13.39 12.75 4.36
C ALA A 83 13.69 12.45 2.87
N TYR A 84 14.30 11.30 2.59
CA TYR A 84 14.53 10.80 1.23
C TYR A 84 13.22 10.65 0.46
N ASN A 85 12.23 9.99 1.06
CA ASN A 85 10.92 9.76 0.45
C ASN A 85 10.15 11.06 0.23
N ARG A 86 10.24 12.04 1.14
CA ARG A 86 9.63 13.37 0.93
C ARG A 86 10.25 14.09 -0.27
N ARG A 87 11.57 13.92 -0.47
CA ARG A 87 12.31 14.56 -1.57
C ARG A 87 12.03 13.92 -2.93
N PHE A 88 11.90 12.60 -3.00
CA PHE A 88 11.82 11.87 -4.27
C PHE A 88 10.51 11.12 -4.52
N GLY A 89 9.70 10.89 -3.49
CA GLY A 89 8.42 10.15 -3.59
C GLY A 89 7.36 10.88 -4.41
N GLY A 90 7.47 12.20 -4.56
CA GLY A 90 6.61 13.01 -5.42
C GLY A 90 7.17 13.30 -6.83
N ARG A 91 8.44 12.96 -7.11
CA ARG A 91 9.00 13.18 -8.45
C ARG A 91 8.35 12.19 -9.41
N SER A 92 7.55 12.73 -10.32
CA SER A 92 6.91 12.01 -11.40
C SER A 92 7.96 11.41 -12.32
N ASN A 93 8.42 10.22 -12.00
CA ASN A 93 8.85 9.29 -13.03
C ASN A 93 7.64 9.18 -13.99
N GLY A 94 7.85 9.41 -15.29
CA GLY A 94 6.76 9.49 -16.28
C GLY A 94 5.76 8.34 -16.14
N LEU A 95 4.53 8.53 -16.63
CA LEU A 95 3.41 7.58 -16.50
C LEU A 95 3.81 6.11 -16.78
N ILE A 96 4.74 5.89 -17.70
CA ILE A 96 5.34 4.60 -18.05
C ILE A 96 5.99 3.89 -16.85
N GLN A 97 6.75 4.60 -16.03
CA GLN A 97 7.40 4.03 -14.85
C GLN A 97 6.35 3.66 -13.78
N ARG A 98 5.31 4.50 -13.61
CA ARG A 98 4.17 4.22 -12.73
C ARG A 98 3.44 2.94 -13.13
N MET A 99 3.22 2.72 -14.43
CA MET A 99 2.60 1.49 -14.93
C MET A 99 3.47 0.26 -14.66
N GLN A 100 4.79 0.38 -14.76
CA GLN A 100 5.70 -0.73 -14.44
C GLN A 100 5.78 -1.03 -12.94
N ASP A 101 5.61 -0.03 -12.06
CA ASP A 101 5.60 -0.21 -10.60
C ASP A 101 4.21 -0.66 -10.08
N LEU A 102 3.13 -0.45 -10.85
CA LEU A 102 1.75 -0.78 -10.50
C LEU A 102 1.50 -2.26 -10.12
N PRO A 103 1.97 -3.28 -10.87
CA PRO A 103 1.73 -4.68 -10.50
C PRO A 103 2.39 -5.04 -9.16
N PHE A 104 3.51 -4.40 -8.82
CA PHE A 104 4.17 -4.61 -7.54
C PHE A 104 3.40 -3.96 -6.39
N LEU A 105 2.96 -2.70 -6.56
CA LEU A 105 2.14 -1.98 -5.59
C LEU A 105 0.80 -2.71 -5.34
N LEU A 106 0.16 -3.22 -6.39
CA LEU A 106 -1.05 -4.04 -6.29
C LEU A 106 -0.80 -5.35 -5.54
N ARG A 107 0.25 -6.09 -5.88
CA ARG A 107 0.60 -7.34 -5.16
C ARG A 107 0.87 -7.10 -3.69
N ARG A 108 1.54 -5.98 -3.36
CA ARG A 108 1.79 -5.57 -1.98
C ARG A 108 0.50 -5.21 -1.24
N LEU A 109 -0.37 -4.44 -1.88
CA LEU A 109 -1.68 -4.08 -1.34
C LEU A 109 -2.54 -5.32 -1.09
N VAL A 110 -2.62 -6.24 -2.05
CA VAL A 110 -3.36 -7.52 -1.91
C VAL A 110 -2.81 -8.36 -0.76
N ARG A 111 -1.48 -8.45 -0.63
CA ARG A 111 -0.84 -9.19 0.47
C ARG A 111 -1.11 -8.55 1.84
N GLU A 112 -1.13 -7.22 1.91
CA GLU A 112 -1.49 -6.49 3.13
C GLU A 112 -2.99 -6.60 3.46
N LEU A 113 -3.87 -6.64 2.46
CA LEU A 113 -5.31 -6.91 2.65
C LEU A 113 -5.58 -8.35 3.12
N MET A 114 -4.78 -9.31 2.65
CA MET A 114 -4.87 -10.73 3.00
C MET A 114 -4.24 -11.06 4.37
N ASP A 115 -3.51 -10.14 5.00
CA ASP A 115 -2.91 -10.38 6.31
C ASP A 115 -3.99 -10.30 7.42
N PRO A 116 -4.31 -11.42 8.11
CA PRO A 116 -5.43 -11.48 9.06
C PRO A 116 -5.12 -10.79 10.40
N GLN A 117 -3.86 -10.44 10.69
CA GLN A 117 -3.39 -10.19 12.05
C GLN A 117 -3.32 -8.72 12.52
N ARG A 118 -3.69 -7.70 11.73
CA ARG A 118 -3.75 -6.30 12.26
C ARG A 118 -4.88 -5.42 11.74
N SER A 119 -5.85 -5.18 12.63
CA SER A 119 -6.51 -3.90 12.93
C SER A 119 -6.94 -3.00 11.75
N LEU A 120 -7.87 -3.48 10.93
CA LEU A 120 -9.01 -2.67 10.50
C LEU A 120 -10.24 -3.27 11.18
N PRO A 121 -11.16 -2.45 11.72
CA PRO A 121 -12.14 -2.90 12.70
C PRO A 121 -12.96 -4.02 12.06
N LEU A 122 -13.05 -5.17 12.74
CA LEU A 122 -13.84 -6.35 12.36
C LEU A 122 -15.21 -5.97 11.78
N VAL A 123 -15.77 -4.85 12.23
CA VAL A 123 -17.00 -4.21 11.75
C VAL A 123 -16.98 -3.84 10.25
N ILE A 124 -15.88 -3.32 9.70
CA ILE A 124 -15.79 -2.95 8.27
C ILE A 124 -15.67 -4.20 7.40
N ARG A 125 -14.85 -5.18 7.81
CA ARG A 125 -14.77 -6.47 7.12
C ARG A 125 -16.11 -7.21 7.18
N ALA A 126 -16.75 -7.26 8.35
CA ALA A 126 -18.07 -7.85 8.53
C ALA A 126 -19.14 -7.13 7.68
N ARG A 127 -19.15 -5.79 7.62
CA ARG A 127 -20.09 -5.05 6.77
C ARG A 127 -19.90 -5.34 5.29
N VAL A 128 -18.67 -5.50 4.82
CA VAL A 128 -18.39 -5.86 3.41
C VAL A 128 -18.84 -7.29 3.13
N TYR A 129 -18.55 -8.25 4.00
CA TYR A 129 -19.03 -9.62 3.83
C TYR A 129 -20.56 -9.72 3.87
N ILE A 130 -21.22 -9.00 4.79
CA ILE A 130 -22.68 -8.95 4.87
C ILE A 130 -23.27 -8.31 3.60
N ALA A 131 -22.70 -7.21 3.10
CA ALA A 131 -23.17 -6.57 1.87
C ALA A 131 -23.00 -7.47 0.64
N MET A 132 -21.86 -8.17 0.54
CA MET A 132 -21.61 -9.14 -0.52
C MET A 132 -22.56 -10.34 -0.44
N ILE A 133 -22.84 -10.85 0.76
CA ILE A 133 -23.78 -11.96 0.98
C ILE A 133 -25.22 -11.52 0.66
N LEU A 134 -25.65 -10.33 1.09
CA LEU A 134 -26.98 -9.79 0.77
C LEU A 134 -27.16 -9.55 -0.73
N SER A 135 -26.13 -9.03 -1.41
CA SER A 135 -26.13 -8.85 -2.86
C SER A 135 -26.15 -10.19 -3.59
N ALA A 136 -25.39 -11.19 -3.13
CA ALA A 136 -25.44 -12.54 -3.70
C ALA A 136 -26.79 -13.23 -3.45
N VAL A 137 -27.40 -13.06 -2.26
CA VAL A 137 -28.74 -13.57 -1.95
C VAL A 137 -29.80 -12.88 -2.81
N TYR A 138 -29.65 -11.58 -3.09
CA TYR A 138 -30.51 -10.85 -4.02
C TYR A 138 -30.41 -11.40 -5.45
N VAL A 139 -29.18 -11.63 -5.94
CA VAL A 139 -28.92 -12.15 -7.30
C VAL A 139 -29.28 -13.63 -7.46
N LEU A 140 -29.10 -14.46 -6.42
CA LEU A 140 -29.31 -15.91 -6.47
C LEU A 140 -30.69 -16.34 -5.99
N SER A 141 -31.47 -15.44 -5.38
CA SER A 141 -32.84 -15.73 -4.96
C SER A 141 -33.74 -15.81 -6.19
N PRO A 142 -34.40 -16.95 -6.46
CA PRO A 142 -35.29 -17.14 -7.61
C PRO A 142 -36.66 -16.42 -7.42
N VAL A 143 -36.73 -15.46 -6.51
CA VAL A 143 -37.92 -14.67 -6.20
C VAL A 143 -37.62 -13.21 -6.55
N ASP A 144 -37.53 -12.92 -7.85
CA ASP A 144 -37.77 -11.59 -8.39
C ASP A 144 -39.24 -11.24 -8.13
N ILE A 145 -39.52 -10.44 -7.09
CA ILE A 145 -40.88 -9.99 -6.73
C ILE A 145 -41.48 -9.02 -7.78
N ILE A 146 -40.75 -8.63 -8.83
CA ILE A 146 -41.26 -7.69 -9.84
C ILE A 146 -41.06 -8.29 -11.23
N PRO A 147 -42.14 -8.60 -11.98
CA PRO A 147 -42.02 -9.13 -13.32
C PRO A 147 -41.36 -8.10 -14.23
N GLU A 148 -40.27 -8.50 -14.88
CA GLU A 148 -39.35 -7.71 -15.71
C GLU A 148 -39.97 -7.14 -17.01
N GLY A 149 -41.29 -6.95 -17.06
CA GLY A 149 -42.00 -6.49 -18.26
C GLY A 149 -42.48 -5.03 -18.25
N ILE A 150 -42.53 -4.35 -17.08
CA ILE A 150 -43.33 -3.11 -16.95
C ILE A 150 -42.53 -1.88 -16.49
N LEU A 151 -41.32 -2.04 -15.92
CA LEU A 151 -40.64 -0.96 -15.19
C LEU A 151 -39.12 -0.87 -15.49
N GLY A 152 -38.74 -0.70 -16.75
CA GLY A 152 -37.33 -0.48 -17.14
C GLY A 152 -36.63 0.71 -16.43
N ILE A 153 -37.39 1.66 -15.89
CA ILE A 153 -36.88 2.79 -15.10
C ILE A 153 -36.43 2.35 -13.70
N VAL A 154 -37.03 1.29 -13.14
CA VAL A 154 -36.73 0.80 -11.79
C VAL A 154 -35.41 0.02 -11.75
N GLY A 155 -35.08 -0.74 -12.80
CA GLY A 155 -33.74 -1.35 -12.94
C GLY A 155 -32.64 -0.30 -13.03
N LEU A 156 -32.89 0.78 -13.78
CA LEU A 156 -31.94 1.90 -13.89
C LEU A 156 -31.80 2.69 -12.57
N LEU A 157 -32.87 2.74 -11.76
CA LEU A 157 -32.84 3.30 -10.40
C LEU A 157 -32.00 2.42 -9.46
N ASP A 158 -32.07 1.09 -9.60
CA ASP A 158 -31.29 0.15 -8.81
C ASP A 158 -29.80 0.21 -9.16
N ASP A 159 -29.45 0.25 -10.45
CA ASP A 159 -28.07 0.50 -10.91
C ASP A 159 -27.51 1.83 -10.37
N LEU A 160 -28.32 2.89 -10.40
CA LEU A 160 -27.96 4.20 -9.85
C LEU A 160 -27.75 4.13 -8.32
N LEU A 161 -28.57 3.36 -7.62
CA LEU A 161 -28.44 3.14 -6.18
C LEU A 161 -27.15 2.39 -5.85
N ILE A 162 -26.80 1.35 -6.62
CA ILE A 162 -25.55 0.60 -6.47
C ILE A 162 -24.35 1.52 -6.71
N VAL A 163 -24.36 2.31 -7.78
CA VAL A 163 -23.30 3.30 -8.06
C VAL A 163 -23.19 4.34 -6.94
N LEU A 164 -24.32 4.82 -6.41
CA LEU A 164 -24.35 5.76 -5.29
C LEU A 164 -23.77 5.15 -4.02
N ILE A 165 -24.11 3.89 -3.70
CA ILE A 165 -23.56 3.17 -2.55
C ILE A 165 -22.05 2.96 -2.72
N CYS A 166 -21.59 2.57 -3.91
CA CYS A 166 -20.17 2.48 -4.24
C CYS A 166 -19.45 3.83 -4.05
N PHE A 167 -20.04 4.92 -4.52
CA PHE A 167 -19.48 6.26 -4.39
C PHE A 167 -19.39 6.71 -2.93
N LEU A 168 -20.46 6.51 -2.15
CA LEU A 168 -20.48 6.78 -0.70
C LEU A 168 -19.45 5.92 0.04
N HIS A 169 -19.25 4.68 -0.39
CA HIS A 169 -18.23 3.78 0.18
C HIS A 169 -16.81 4.31 -0.10
N VAL A 170 -16.52 4.70 -1.34
CA VAL A 170 -15.23 5.31 -1.71
C VAL A 170 -15.01 6.62 -0.94
N ALA A 171 -16.04 7.45 -0.81
CA ALA A 171 -15.96 8.70 -0.04
C ALA A 171 -15.71 8.44 1.46
N ALA A 172 -16.37 7.43 2.04
CA ALA A 172 -16.15 7.01 3.43
C ALA A 172 -14.73 6.45 3.63
N MET A 173 -14.25 5.62 2.71
CA MET A 173 -12.86 5.14 2.71
C MET A 173 -11.88 6.31 2.62
N TYR A 174 -12.08 7.23 1.68
CA TYR A 174 -11.24 8.42 1.54
C TYR A 174 -11.23 9.28 2.81
N ARG A 175 -12.41 9.49 3.43
CA ARG A 175 -12.53 10.23 4.69
C ARG A 175 -11.86 9.51 5.86
N SER A 176 -11.94 8.19 5.93
CA SER A 176 -11.26 7.39 6.95
C SER A 176 -9.74 7.45 6.80
N VAL A 177 -9.24 7.43 5.56
CA VAL A 177 -7.81 7.62 5.25
C VAL A 177 -7.36 9.03 5.60
N LEU A 178 -8.18 10.05 5.28
CA LEU A 178 -7.88 11.45 5.59
C LEU A 178 -7.84 11.69 7.11
N TYR A 179 -8.80 11.12 7.84
CA TYR A 179 -8.90 11.19 9.31
C TYR A 179 -7.76 10.43 9.98
N PHE A 180 -7.38 9.25 9.49
CA PHE A 180 -6.20 8.54 9.98
C PHE A 180 -4.90 9.33 9.76
N ARG A 181 -4.83 10.12 8.69
CA ARG A 181 -3.66 10.95 8.37
C ARG A 181 -3.59 12.29 9.13
N HIS A 182 -4.70 12.79 9.68
CA HIS A 182 -4.75 14.13 10.33
C HIS A 182 -5.38 14.14 11.73
N GLY A 183 -5.98 13.04 12.18
CA GLY A 183 -6.70 12.92 13.46
C GLY A 183 -5.88 12.31 14.60
N GLY A 184 -4.57 12.12 14.43
CA GLY A 184 -3.67 11.77 15.51
C GLY A 184 -3.17 13.02 16.22
N SER A 185 -3.98 13.53 17.16
CA SER A 185 -3.51 14.31 18.31
C SER A 185 -3.66 13.46 19.57
#